data_AF-A0A3A8IB65-F1
#
_entry.id   AF-A0A3A8IB65-F1
#
_cell.length_a   1.000
_cell.length_b   1.000
_cell.length_c   1.000
_cell.angle_alpha   90.00
_cell.angle_beta   90.00
_cell.angle_gamma   90.00
#
_symmetry.space_group_name_H-M   'P 1'
#
loop_
_entity.id
_entity.type
_entity.pdbx_description
1 polymer ?
#
loop_
_entity_poly.entity_id
_entity_poly.type
_entity_poly.pdbx_seq_one_letter_code
_entity_poly.pdbx_strand_id
1 'polypeptide(L)'
;MFSLRALPALLAAALLFSTASARAQSAPTPLEDNRTITLGYIDIAYELGGIIDPTLQPGGTSNARPNWFTFAPHASQAGGKGMYSAALARNFIAAARLQPSLSLTNALDRLGLSGVLRGQLQDLSLQLIAQGLSTDAAAALSVMTSALNVGALADVRTLLATASRLGALYASAPGLSPLDKTEVIVVTLERTLHEGNLAIFNDIGGSARLYLDWRAAATGPITPARVLAEFTLVGAFNTEAQTAYTYALAHAEDSPRPNRMDLIFPGLHWKSLLVAAFAVYEEARLAPTPARRDALIAMGTNFVAWREQLDQAQPVFTPAGSPTDEVSRAGVLQALTPLLMTDFGTVRWKYADYAYAQPDRDGNPLTSPPSEYSWADFLDRWNGILFAFDASYARPSELWVMPEPLTDPLG
;
A
#
# COMPACT_ATOMS: atom_id res chain seq x y z
N MET A 1 -49.63 -43.58 -22.63
CA MET A 1 -49.34 -43.81 -21.20
C MET A 1 -47.89 -43.43 -20.96
N PHE A 2 -47.61 -42.42 -20.14
CA PHE A 2 -46.23 -42.12 -19.74
C PHE A 2 -45.83 -42.97 -18.52
N SER A 3 -44.58 -43.42 -18.45
CA SER A 3 -44.14 -44.36 -17.41
C SER A 3 -43.86 -43.65 -16.09
N LEU A 4 -44.65 -43.97 -15.06
CA LEU A 4 -44.49 -43.49 -13.68
C LEU A 4 -43.13 -43.84 -13.04
N ARG A 5 -42.32 -44.71 -13.68
CA ARG A 5 -40.96 -45.06 -13.22
C ARG A 5 -39.88 -44.02 -13.56
N ALA A 6 -40.18 -42.99 -14.36
CA ALA A 6 -39.21 -41.95 -14.72
C ALA A 6 -38.99 -40.89 -13.61
N LEU A 7 -40.04 -40.55 -12.85
CA LEU A 7 -39.97 -39.49 -11.82
C LEU A 7 -38.92 -39.75 -10.72
N PRO A 8 -38.82 -40.95 -10.12
CA PRO A 8 -37.84 -41.21 -9.06
C PRO A 8 -36.39 -41.07 -9.53
N ALA A 9 -36.10 -41.48 -10.78
CA ALA A 9 -34.77 -41.36 -11.37
C ALA A 9 -34.39 -39.90 -11.64
N LEU A 10 -35.34 -39.09 -12.11
CA LEU A 10 -35.14 -37.64 -12.32
C LEU A 10 -34.96 -36.88 -10.99
N LEU A 11 -35.71 -37.21 -9.94
CA LEU A 11 -35.48 -36.64 -8.61
C LEU A 11 -34.12 -37.06 -8.03
N ALA A 12 -33.73 -38.34 -8.17
CA ALA A 12 -32.44 -38.82 -7.70
C ALA A 12 -31.27 -38.13 -8.42
N ALA A 13 -31.38 -37.92 -9.74
CA ALA A 13 -30.40 -37.16 -10.52
C ALA A 13 -30.33 -35.69 -10.05
N ALA A 14 -31.48 -35.02 -9.89
CA ALA A 14 -31.53 -33.63 -9.41
C ALA A 14 -30.93 -33.47 -8.00
N LEU A 15 -31.18 -34.44 -7.10
CA LEU A 15 -30.59 -34.46 -5.77
C LEU A 15 -29.07 -34.65 -5.83
N LEU A 16 -28.56 -35.56 -6.66
CA LEU A 16 -27.12 -35.78 -6.84
C LEU A 16 -26.40 -34.59 -7.48
N PHE A 17 -27.04 -33.85 -8.40
CA PHE A 17 -26.49 -32.60 -8.93
C PHE A 17 -26.54 -31.44 -7.91
N SER A 18 -27.47 -31.46 -6.95
CA SER A 18 -27.54 -30.47 -5.87
C SER A 18 -26.58 -30.72 -4.70
N THR A 19 -26.18 -31.97 -4.45
CA THR A 19 -25.19 -32.32 -3.41
C THR A 19 -23.75 -32.31 -3.91
N ALA A 20 -23.53 -32.30 -5.24
CA ALA A 20 -22.23 -32.13 -5.88
C ALA A 20 -21.80 -30.66 -6.04
N SER A 21 -22.50 -29.70 -5.42
CA SER A 21 -21.93 -28.38 -5.13
C SER A 21 -20.81 -28.52 -4.10
N ALA A 22 -19.62 -28.92 -4.58
CA ALA A 22 -18.39 -28.62 -3.87
C ALA A 22 -18.40 -27.12 -3.56
N ARG A 23 -18.25 -26.75 -2.29
CA ARG A 23 -18.13 -25.35 -1.89
C ARG A 23 -16.87 -24.80 -2.53
N ALA A 24 -17.03 -24.12 -3.68
CA ALA A 24 -16.10 -23.09 -4.06
C ALA A 24 -16.04 -22.13 -2.87
N GLN A 25 -14.88 -22.07 -2.22
CA GLN A 25 -14.64 -21.02 -1.23
C GLN A 25 -14.83 -19.69 -1.95
N SER A 26 -15.50 -18.74 -1.30
CA SER A 26 -15.52 -17.36 -1.77
C SER A 26 -14.08 -16.92 -2.03
N ALA A 27 -13.85 -16.19 -3.12
CA ALA A 27 -12.58 -15.50 -3.30
C ALA A 27 -12.34 -14.61 -2.07
N PRO A 28 -11.10 -14.54 -1.53
CA PRO A 28 -10.82 -13.76 -0.33
C PRO A 28 -11.28 -12.31 -0.46
N THR A 29 -11.70 -11.69 0.65
CA THR A 29 -11.91 -10.23 0.64
C THR A 29 -10.57 -9.50 0.49
N PRO A 30 -10.56 -8.24 0.02
CA PRO A 30 -9.34 -7.43 0.00
C PRO A 30 -8.63 -7.33 1.37
N LEU A 31 -9.38 -7.43 2.47
CA LEU A 31 -8.84 -7.47 3.82
C LEU A 31 -8.24 -8.83 4.21
N GLU A 32 -8.81 -9.94 3.76
CA GLU A 32 -8.22 -11.28 3.92
C GLU A 32 -6.91 -11.43 3.11
N ASP A 33 -6.88 -10.93 1.88
CA ASP A 33 -5.65 -10.85 1.07
C ASP A 33 -4.62 -9.94 1.76
N ASN A 34 -5.01 -8.73 2.19
CA ASN A 34 -4.11 -7.83 2.90
C ASN A 34 -3.57 -8.41 4.21
N ARG A 35 -4.38 -9.15 4.97
CA ARG A 35 -3.97 -9.88 6.17
C ARG A 35 -2.89 -10.92 5.82
N THR A 36 -3.11 -11.68 4.76
CA THR A 36 -2.19 -12.72 4.26
C THR A 36 -0.86 -12.11 3.78
N ILE A 37 -0.93 -11.02 3.00
CA ILE A 37 0.23 -10.24 2.53
C ILE A 37 1.03 -9.67 3.72
N THR A 38 0.35 -9.09 4.71
CA THR A 38 0.99 -8.50 5.89
C THR A 38 1.71 -9.56 6.72
N LEU A 39 1.09 -10.72 6.95
CA LEU A 39 1.74 -11.87 7.60
C LEU A 39 2.95 -12.36 6.80
N GLY A 40 2.80 -12.59 5.50
CA GLY A 40 3.89 -13.03 4.63
C GLY A 40 5.08 -12.07 4.61
N TYR A 41 4.84 -10.75 4.69
CA TYR A 41 5.92 -9.77 4.87
C TYR A 41 6.56 -9.81 6.25
N ILE A 42 5.82 -10.09 7.33
CA ILE A 42 6.40 -10.22 8.68
C ILE A 42 7.38 -11.40 8.71
N ASP A 43 7.02 -12.54 8.11
CA ASP A 43 7.90 -13.70 8.01
C ASP A 43 9.17 -13.36 7.22
N ILE A 44 9.03 -12.78 6.02
CA ILE A 44 10.16 -12.36 5.18
C ILE A 44 11.03 -11.30 5.88
N ALA A 45 10.45 -10.40 6.68
CA ALA A 45 11.17 -9.38 7.44
C ALA A 45 12.09 -10.00 8.50
N TYR A 46 11.63 -11.02 9.24
CA TYR A 46 12.48 -11.73 10.19
C TYR A 46 13.51 -12.64 9.52
N GLU A 47 13.16 -13.31 8.41
CA GLU A 47 14.10 -14.16 7.67
C GLU A 47 15.25 -13.36 7.05
N LEU A 48 14.95 -12.28 6.32
CA LEU A 48 15.98 -11.39 5.76
C LEU A 48 16.66 -10.53 6.84
N GLY A 49 15.96 -10.20 7.93
CA GLY A 49 16.53 -9.55 9.11
C GLY A 49 17.62 -10.41 9.76
N GLY A 50 17.35 -11.70 9.97
CA GLY A 50 18.30 -12.67 10.54
C GLY A 50 19.52 -12.97 9.67
N ILE A 51 19.46 -12.66 8.36
CA ILE A 51 20.65 -12.65 7.49
C ILE A 51 21.55 -11.47 7.86
N ILE A 52 20.99 -10.27 7.98
CA ILE A 52 21.73 -9.02 8.22
C ILE A 52 22.23 -8.91 9.67
N ASP A 53 21.41 -9.35 10.63
CA ASP A 53 21.72 -9.41 12.06
C ASP A 53 21.45 -10.83 12.58
N PRO A 54 22.46 -11.71 12.61
CA PRO A 54 22.32 -13.09 13.11
C PRO A 54 21.94 -13.22 14.59
N THR A 55 21.81 -12.12 15.34
CA THR A 55 21.30 -12.14 16.71
C THR A 55 19.77 -11.96 16.77
N LEU A 56 19.15 -11.44 15.70
CA LEU A 56 17.70 -11.27 15.61
C LEU A 56 16.99 -12.62 15.69
N GLN A 57 15.97 -12.70 16.56
CA GLN A 57 15.04 -13.82 16.65
C GLN A 57 13.64 -13.36 16.22
N PRO A 58 12.74 -14.27 15.80
CA PRO A 58 11.33 -13.94 15.56
C PRO A 58 10.69 -13.28 16.79
N GLY A 59 10.03 -12.13 16.60
CA GLY A 59 9.50 -11.29 17.68
C GLY A 59 10.54 -10.43 18.42
N GLY A 60 11.82 -10.51 18.04
CA GLY A 60 12.90 -9.66 18.55
C GLY A 60 13.04 -8.34 17.79
N THR A 61 14.06 -7.56 18.14
CA THR A 61 14.39 -6.29 17.46
C THR A 61 15.85 -6.25 17.05
N SER A 62 16.19 -5.50 16.00
CA SER A 62 17.57 -5.25 15.58
C SER A 62 17.88 -3.75 15.57
N ASN A 63 19.14 -3.42 15.87
CA ASN A 63 19.70 -2.08 15.69
C ASN A 63 20.45 -1.91 14.36
N ALA A 64 20.44 -2.92 13.48
CA ALA A 64 20.78 -2.73 12.07
C ALA A 64 19.75 -1.85 11.40
N ARG A 65 20.16 -1.06 10.40
CA ARG A 65 19.22 -0.24 9.63
C ARG A 65 18.14 -1.14 9.02
N PRO A 66 16.83 -0.80 9.13
CA PRO A 66 15.77 -1.59 8.50
C PRO A 66 15.99 -1.67 6.99
N ASN A 67 15.80 -2.87 6.43
CA ASN A 67 15.79 -3.08 4.97
C ASN A 67 14.35 -2.89 4.44
N TRP A 68 14.15 -2.87 3.11
CA TRP A 68 12.81 -2.72 2.51
C TRP A 68 11.75 -3.65 3.11
N PHE A 69 12.10 -4.91 3.37
CA PHE A 69 11.19 -5.91 3.94
C PHE A 69 10.85 -5.64 5.41
N THR A 70 11.67 -4.88 6.15
CA THR A 70 11.28 -4.37 7.48
C THR A 70 10.24 -3.24 7.38
N PHE A 71 10.15 -2.51 6.27
CA PHE A 71 9.09 -1.51 6.03
C PHE A 71 7.79 -2.13 5.47
N ALA A 72 7.90 -3.19 4.66
CA ALA A 72 6.79 -3.76 3.90
C ALA A 72 5.55 -4.20 4.74
N PRO A 73 5.67 -4.78 5.95
CA PRO A 73 4.52 -5.05 6.82
C PRO A 73 3.71 -3.80 7.13
N HIS A 74 4.40 -2.69 7.46
CA HIS A 74 3.78 -1.43 7.86
C HIS A 74 3.11 -0.72 6.68
N ALA A 75 3.75 -0.74 5.51
CA ALA A 75 3.18 -0.24 4.27
C ALA A 75 1.92 -1.05 3.86
N SER A 76 2.00 -2.38 3.95
CA SER A 76 0.85 -3.28 3.74
C SER A 76 -0.29 -2.97 4.71
N GLN A 77 -0.03 -2.83 6.01
CA GLN A 77 -1.06 -2.49 7.00
C GLN A 77 -1.67 -1.10 6.76
N ALA A 78 -0.90 -0.12 6.28
CA ALA A 78 -1.41 1.20 5.90
C ALA A 78 -2.33 1.14 4.67
N GLY A 79 -1.98 0.36 3.64
CA GLY A 79 -2.88 0.06 2.52
C GLY A 79 -4.16 -0.65 2.99
N GLY A 80 -4.02 -1.61 3.89
CA GLY A 80 -5.13 -2.31 4.54
C GLY A 80 -6.06 -1.39 5.34
N LYS A 81 -5.51 -0.40 6.08
CA LYS A 81 -6.29 0.63 6.79
C LYS A 81 -7.18 1.43 5.81
N GLY A 82 -6.67 1.71 4.60
CA GLY A 82 -7.45 2.31 3.51
C GLY A 82 -8.59 1.40 3.01
N MET A 83 -8.31 0.11 2.77
CA MET A 83 -9.34 -0.88 2.40
C MET A 83 -10.42 -1.02 3.50
N TYR A 84 -10.01 -0.99 4.76
CA TYR A 84 -10.91 -1.08 5.91
C TYR A 84 -11.89 0.10 5.96
N SER A 85 -11.40 1.34 5.78
CA SER A 85 -12.27 2.51 5.65
C SER A 85 -13.17 2.45 4.41
N ALA A 86 -12.72 1.84 3.31
CA ALA A 86 -13.57 1.60 2.14
C ALA A 86 -14.68 0.56 2.42
N ALA A 87 -14.37 -0.56 3.08
CA ALA A 87 -15.35 -1.56 3.49
C ALA A 87 -16.40 -0.98 4.46
N LEU A 88 -15.98 -0.15 5.44
CA LEU A 88 -16.90 0.60 6.30
C LEU A 88 -17.81 1.56 5.51
N ALA A 89 -17.26 2.28 4.52
CA ALA A 89 -18.05 3.17 3.68
C ALA A 89 -19.06 2.40 2.80
N ARG A 90 -18.68 1.23 2.25
CA ARG A 90 -19.60 0.33 1.51
C ARG A 90 -20.72 -0.22 2.39
N ASN A 91 -20.41 -0.63 3.62
CA ASN A 91 -21.42 -1.04 4.61
C ASN A 91 -22.40 0.11 4.91
N PHE A 92 -21.88 1.32 5.18
CA PHE A 92 -22.70 2.51 5.40
C PHE A 92 -23.61 2.81 4.20
N ILE A 93 -23.09 2.73 2.97
CA ILE A 93 -23.88 2.93 1.74
C ILE A 93 -25.01 1.89 1.62
N ALA A 94 -24.74 0.62 1.92
CA ALA A 94 -25.77 -0.43 1.92
C ALA A 94 -26.86 -0.16 2.97
N ALA A 95 -26.49 0.30 4.17
CA ALA A 95 -27.44 0.71 5.19
C ALA A 95 -28.26 1.95 4.78
N ALA A 96 -27.62 2.96 4.19
CA ALA A 96 -28.26 4.19 3.72
C ALA A 96 -29.24 3.94 2.55
N ARG A 97 -28.95 2.97 1.66
CA ARG A 97 -29.89 2.52 0.61
C ARG A 97 -31.19 1.94 1.18
N LEU A 98 -31.15 1.31 2.36
CA LEU A 98 -32.32 0.75 3.03
C LEU A 98 -33.03 1.76 3.95
N GLN A 99 -32.27 2.66 4.57
CA GLN A 99 -32.76 3.69 5.50
C GLN A 99 -31.95 4.98 5.33
N PRO A 100 -32.34 5.92 4.44
CA PRO A 100 -31.63 7.19 4.27
C PRO A 100 -31.51 8.01 5.56
N SER A 101 -30.53 8.90 5.65
CA SER A 101 -30.31 9.74 6.84
C SER A 101 -31.09 11.05 6.81
N LEU A 102 -31.86 11.30 7.87
CA LEU A 102 -32.67 12.52 8.02
C LEU A 102 -31.83 13.77 8.32
N SER A 103 -30.58 13.60 8.76
CA SER A 103 -29.63 14.67 9.03
C SER A 103 -28.19 14.14 9.01
N LEU A 104 -27.20 15.02 8.85
CA LEU A 104 -25.79 14.64 8.94
C LEU A 104 -25.43 14.05 10.31
N THR A 105 -26.01 14.60 11.39
CA THR A 105 -25.85 14.03 12.74
C THR A 105 -26.31 12.57 12.76
N ASN A 106 -27.50 12.28 12.21
CA ASN A 106 -28.03 10.92 12.15
C ASN A 106 -27.21 9.98 11.24
N ALA A 107 -26.59 10.48 10.18
CA ALA A 107 -25.64 9.71 9.39
C ALA A 107 -24.41 9.33 10.22
N LEU A 108 -23.81 10.30 10.91
CA LEU A 108 -22.58 10.10 11.69
C LEU A 108 -22.79 9.29 12.97
N ASP A 109 -23.98 9.36 13.58
CA ASP A 109 -24.34 8.58 14.77
C ASP A 109 -24.35 7.06 14.51
N ARG A 110 -24.80 6.63 13.33
CA ARG A 110 -24.88 5.20 12.94
C ARG A 110 -23.52 4.51 12.93
N LEU A 111 -22.46 5.28 12.76
CA LEU A 111 -21.07 4.80 12.69
C LEU A 111 -20.44 4.63 14.09
N GLY A 112 -21.14 5.01 15.17
CA GLY A 112 -20.60 4.99 16.54
C GLY A 112 -19.46 6.00 16.80
N LEU A 113 -19.20 6.91 15.85
CA LEU A 113 -18.04 7.81 15.92
C LEU A 113 -18.24 8.94 16.94
N SER A 114 -17.17 9.20 17.70
CA SER A 114 -17.11 10.21 18.76
C SER A 114 -15.79 11.00 18.73
N GLY A 115 -15.70 12.04 19.57
CA GLY A 115 -14.47 12.83 19.75
C GLY A 115 -14.01 13.58 18.49
N VAL A 116 -12.69 13.79 18.39
CA VAL A 116 -12.05 14.59 17.33
C VAL A 116 -12.29 14.02 15.94
N LEU A 117 -12.21 12.70 15.78
CA LEU A 117 -12.48 11.99 14.52
C LEU A 117 -13.88 12.33 13.99
N ARG A 118 -14.90 12.26 14.84
CA ARG A 118 -16.27 12.62 14.46
C ARG A 118 -16.38 14.07 14.00
N GLY A 119 -15.72 15.00 14.69
CA GLY A 119 -15.70 16.42 14.30
C GLY A 119 -15.12 16.62 12.90
N GLN A 120 -13.94 16.05 12.65
CA GLN A 120 -13.25 16.17 11.35
C GLN A 120 -14.03 15.53 10.19
N LEU A 121 -14.70 14.40 10.42
CA LEU A 121 -15.61 13.81 9.41
C LEU A 121 -16.90 14.62 9.23
N GLN A 122 -17.38 15.31 10.27
CA GLN A 122 -18.52 16.23 10.15
C GLN A 122 -18.15 17.45 9.31
N ASP A 123 -16.98 18.05 9.54
CA ASP A 123 -16.51 19.21 8.77
C ASP A 123 -16.28 18.85 7.30
N LEU A 124 -15.65 17.69 7.02
CA LEU A 124 -15.51 17.17 5.66
C LEU A 124 -16.88 16.90 5.00
N SER A 125 -17.81 16.28 5.72
CA SER A 125 -19.17 16.04 5.22
C SER A 125 -19.91 17.35 4.90
N LEU A 126 -19.76 18.39 5.72
CA LEU A 126 -20.36 19.71 5.47
C LEU A 126 -19.79 20.37 4.22
N GLN A 127 -18.48 20.29 3.99
CA GLN A 127 -17.88 20.82 2.76
C GLN A 127 -18.30 20.00 1.52
N LEU A 128 -18.44 18.68 1.64
CA LEU A 128 -18.95 17.83 0.57
C LEU A 128 -20.43 18.12 0.23
N ILE A 129 -21.27 18.39 1.24
CA ILE A 129 -22.65 18.87 1.01
C ILE A 129 -22.64 20.23 0.30
N ALA A 130 -21.68 21.12 0.62
CA ALA A 130 -21.49 22.38 -0.10
C ALA A 130 -20.99 22.20 -1.56
N GLN A 131 -20.34 21.07 -1.90
CA GLN A 131 -20.09 20.65 -3.28
C GLN A 131 -21.30 19.99 -3.96
N GLY A 132 -22.47 19.94 -3.31
CA GLY A 132 -23.71 19.40 -3.87
C GLY A 132 -23.94 17.90 -3.67
N LEU A 133 -23.20 17.25 -2.76
CA LEU A 133 -23.47 15.85 -2.39
C LEU A 133 -24.67 15.77 -1.44
N SER A 134 -25.39 14.63 -1.47
CA SER A 134 -26.41 14.32 -0.46
C SER A 134 -25.77 13.98 0.89
N THR A 135 -26.54 14.07 1.97
CA THR A 135 -26.11 13.77 3.35
C THR A 135 -25.38 12.42 3.45
N ASP A 136 -25.97 11.35 2.92
CA ASP A 136 -25.37 10.01 2.99
C ASP A 136 -24.16 9.85 2.05
N ALA A 137 -24.15 10.51 0.89
CA ALA A 137 -22.98 10.50 -0.01
C ALA A 137 -21.76 11.20 0.63
N ALA A 138 -21.99 12.37 1.23
CA ALA A 138 -20.97 13.13 1.95
C ALA A 138 -20.44 12.40 3.20
N ALA A 139 -21.35 11.76 3.97
CA ALA A 139 -20.97 10.94 5.11
C ALA A 139 -20.14 9.71 4.68
N ALA A 140 -20.55 8.99 3.62
CA ALA A 140 -19.84 7.82 3.12
C ALA A 140 -18.42 8.15 2.62
N LEU A 141 -18.24 9.24 1.85
CA LEU A 141 -16.90 9.69 1.43
C LEU A 141 -16.05 10.17 2.62
N SER A 142 -16.67 10.68 3.68
CA SER A 142 -15.94 11.01 4.91
C SER A 142 -15.50 9.75 5.67
N VAL A 143 -16.36 8.72 5.76
CA VAL A 143 -16.01 7.40 6.34
C VAL A 143 -14.83 6.75 5.61
N MET A 144 -14.75 6.90 4.29
CA MET A 144 -13.62 6.42 3.48
C MET A 144 -12.26 7.00 3.93
N THR A 145 -12.24 8.12 4.65
CA THR A 145 -11.01 8.73 5.20
C THR A 145 -10.71 8.34 6.66
N SER A 146 -11.58 7.58 7.33
CA SER A 146 -11.59 7.42 8.79
C SER A 146 -10.33 6.83 9.44
N ALA A 147 -9.59 5.96 8.73
CA ALA A 147 -8.34 5.35 9.21
C ALA A 147 -7.07 6.11 8.77
N LEU A 148 -7.24 7.23 8.05
CA LEU A 148 -6.16 8.11 7.60
C LEU A 148 -5.86 9.21 8.65
N ASN A 149 -4.85 10.05 8.41
CA ASN A 149 -4.59 11.25 9.20
C ASN A 149 -5.62 12.37 8.90
N VAL A 150 -6.86 12.14 9.33
CA VAL A 150 -7.94 13.16 9.36
C VAL A 150 -7.53 14.43 10.12
N GLY A 151 -6.50 14.35 10.98
CA GLY A 151 -5.86 15.51 11.62
C GLY A 151 -5.39 16.60 10.65
N ALA A 152 -5.04 16.26 9.40
CA ALA A 152 -4.66 17.25 8.39
C ALA A 152 -5.85 18.13 7.90
N LEU A 153 -7.10 17.70 8.13
CA LEU A 153 -8.31 18.49 7.83
C LEU A 153 -8.50 19.66 8.79
N ALA A 154 -7.72 19.76 9.87
CA ALA A 154 -7.71 20.93 10.75
C ALA A 154 -7.13 22.19 10.07
N ASP A 155 -6.35 22.04 8.99
CA ASP A 155 -6.09 23.14 8.06
C ASP A 155 -7.25 23.26 7.07
N VAL A 156 -7.97 24.38 7.14
CA VAL A 156 -9.11 24.69 6.28
C VAL A 156 -8.75 24.64 4.78
N ARG A 157 -7.50 24.93 4.42
CA ARG A 157 -7.00 24.88 3.03
C ARG A 157 -6.95 23.43 2.53
N THR A 158 -6.44 22.50 3.37
CA THR A 158 -6.46 21.05 3.12
C THR A 158 -7.88 20.53 3.03
N LEU A 159 -8.73 20.89 3.98
CA LEU A 159 -10.15 20.49 4.03
C LEU A 159 -10.89 20.88 2.75
N LEU A 160 -10.74 22.13 2.29
CA LEU A 160 -11.35 22.61 1.04
C LEU A 160 -10.75 21.93 -0.20
N ALA A 161 -9.44 21.68 -0.24
CA ALA A 161 -8.78 20.99 -1.35
C ALA A 161 -9.25 19.52 -1.47
N THR A 162 -9.27 18.77 -0.37
CA THR A 162 -9.77 17.38 -0.34
C THR A 162 -11.26 17.32 -0.67
N ALA A 163 -12.10 18.19 -0.09
CA ALA A 163 -13.54 18.23 -0.38
C ALA A 163 -13.83 18.58 -1.84
N SER A 164 -13.09 19.53 -2.44
CA SER A 164 -13.20 19.90 -3.85
C SER A 164 -12.80 18.73 -4.78
N ARG A 165 -11.68 18.05 -4.50
CA ARG A 165 -11.22 16.87 -5.27
C ARG A 165 -12.21 15.71 -5.20
N LEU A 166 -12.73 15.40 -4.01
CA LEU A 166 -13.79 14.39 -3.83
C LEU A 166 -15.11 14.80 -4.51
N GLY A 167 -15.47 16.09 -4.47
CA GLY A 167 -16.62 16.63 -5.20
C GLY A 167 -16.50 16.50 -6.73
N ALA A 168 -15.31 16.76 -7.28
CA ALA A 168 -15.01 16.58 -8.71
C ALA A 168 -15.03 15.10 -9.15
N LEU A 169 -14.52 14.19 -8.31
CA LEU A 169 -14.67 12.75 -8.51
C LEU A 169 -16.14 12.33 -8.49
N TYR A 170 -16.93 12.81 -7.52
CA TYR A 170 -18.37 12.57 -7.44
C TYR A 170 -19.15 13.16 -8.61
N ALA A 171 -18.73 14.30 -9.16
CA ALA A 171 -19.31 14.86 -10.37
C ALA A 171 -19.07 13.94 -11.59
N SER A 172 -17.83 13.44 -11.75
CA SER A 172 -17.43 12.59 -12.89
C SER A 172 -17.82 11.10 -12.77
N ALA A 173 -18.12 10.60 -11.58
CA ALA A 173 -18.40 9.17 -11.36
C ALA A 173 -19.56 8.62 -12.21
N PRO A 174 -19.46 7.38 -12.74
CA PRO A 174 -20.61 6.67 -13.29
C PRO A 174 -21.61 6.31 -12.19
N GLY A 175 -22.88 6.07 -12.58
CA GLY A 175 -23.99 5.79 -11.66
C GLY A 175 -25.12 6.82 -11.76
N LEU A 176 -26.34 6.41 -11.37
CA LEU A 176 -27.55 7.23 -11.50
C LEU A 176 -27.98 7.90 -10.18
N SER A 177 -27.89 7.20 -9.04
CA SER A 177 -28.19 7.78 -7.73
C SER A 177 -26.92 8.32 -7.04
N PRO A 178 -27.04 9.28 -6.10
CA PRO A 178 -25.92 9.77 -5.30
C PRO A 178 -25.11 8.66 -4.62
N LEU A 179 -25.77 7.60 -4.16
CA LEU A 179 -25.10 6.49 -3.47
C LEU A 179 -24.33 5.58 -4.43
N ASP A 180 -24.79 5.40 -5.68
CA ASP A 180 -24.04 4.62 -6.68
C ASP A 180 -22.77 5.35 -7.10
N LYS A 181 -22.88 6.65 -7.39
CA LYS A 181 -21.73 7.52 -7.71
C LYS A 181 -20.69 7.55 -6.58
N THR A 182 -21.17 7.46 -5.34
CA THR A 182 -20.32 7.40 -4.15
C THR A 182 -19.66 6.04 -3.97
N GLU A 183 -20.41 4.95 -4.15
CA GLU A 183 -19.88 3.59 -4.07
C GLU A 183 -18.78 3.36 -5.11
N VAL A 184 -18.91 3.90 -6.32
CA VAL A 184 -17.84 3.82 -7.34
C VAL A 184 -16.53 4.45 -6.86
N ILE A 185 -16.55 5.60 -6.18
CA ILE A 185 -15.32 6.22 -5.63
C ILE A 185 -14.69 5.30 -4.57
N VAL A 186 -15.52 4.75 -3.68
CA VAL A 186 -15.09 3.87 -2.59
C VAL A 186 -14.51 2.56 -3.13
N VAL A 187 -15.16 1.93 -4.10
CA VAL A 187 -14.68 0.73 -4.80
C VAL A 187 -13.43 1.04 -5.63
N THR A 188 -13.30 2.24 -6.20
CA THR A 188 -12.07 2.67 -6.88
C THR A 188 -10.89 2.71 -5.91
N LEU A 189 -11.07 3.24 -4.69
CA LEU A 189 -10.03 3.21 -3.66
C LEU A 189 -9.66 1.78 -3.25
N GLU A 190 -10.67 0.97 -2.91
CA GLU A 190 -10.51 -0.44 -2.51
C GLU A 190 -9.74 -1.23 -3.58
N ARG A 191 -10.15 -1.13 -4.84
CA ARG A 191 -9.52 -1.74 -6.01
C ARG A 191 -8.07 -1.25 -6.20
N THR A 192 -7.83 0.05 -6.15
CA THR A 192 -6.48 0.64 -6.34
C THR A 192 -5.49 0.14 -5.29
N LEU A 193 -5.92 0.04 -4.02
CA LEU A 193 -5.09 -0.47 -2.94
C LEU A 193 -4.90 -1.99 -3.02
N HIS A 194 -5.95 -2.73 -3.39
CA HIS A 194 -5.93 -4.20 -3.44
C HIS A 194 -5.08 -4.73 -4.60
N GLU A 195 -5.31 -4.23 -5.81
CA GLU A 195 -4.48 -4.55 -6.98
C GLU A 195 -3.01 -4.13 -6.75
N GLY A 196 -2.78 -3.00 -6.06
CA GLY A 196 -1.44 -2.49 -5.75
C GLY A 196 -0.69 -3.42 -4.80
N ASN A 197 -1.31 -3.76 -3.66
CA ASN A 197 -0.74 -4.71 -2.69
C ASN A 197 -0.51 -6.10 -3.32
N LEU A 198 -1.45 -6.59 -4.14
CA LEU A 198 -1.29 -7.87 -4.83
C LEU A 198 -0.14 -7.86 -5.83
N ALA A 199 0.01 -6.82 -6.66
CA ALA A 199 1.13 -6.70 -7.59
C ALA A 199 2.47 -6.67 -6.84
N ILE A 200 2.58 -5.80 -5.84
CA ILE A 200 3.79 -5.60 -5.03
C ILE A 200 4.17 -6.87 -4.24
N PHE A 201 3.21 -7.60 -3.67
CA PHE A 201 3.50 -8.84 -2.93
C PHE A 201 3.88 -10.01 -3.84
N ASN A 202 3.11 -10.26 -4.90
CA ASN A 202 3.39 -11.35 -5.84
C ASN A 202 4.76 -11.16 -6.52
N ASP A 203 5.18 -9.92 -6.76
CA ASP A 203 6.48 -9.62 -7.36
C ASP A 203 7.62 -9.54 -6.33
N ILE A 204 7.57 -8.58 -5.40
CA ILE A 204 8.69 -8.28 -4.49
C ILE A 204 8.76 -9.32 -3.36
N GLY A 205 7.62 -9.64 -2.75
CA GLY A 205 7.51 -10.71 -1.75
C GLY A 205 7.82 -12.08 -2.35
N GLY A 206 7.27 -12.38 -3.54
CA GLY A 206 7.57 -13.60 -4.30
C GLY A 206 9.06 -13.72 -4.66
N SER A 207 9.69 -12.64 -5.14
CA SER A 207 11.12 -12.63 -5.45
C SER A 207 12.00 -12.83 -4.20
N ALA A 208 11.57 -12.33 -3.04
CA ALA A 208 12.26 -12.56 -1.76
C ALA A 208 12.10 -13.99 -1.24
N ARG A 209 10.91 -14.59 -1.37
CA ARG A 209 10.70 -16.01 -1.04
C ARG A 209 11.58 -16.91 -1.91
N LEU A 210 11.61 -16.68 -3.23
CA LEU A 210 12.52 -17.38 -4.15
C LEU A 210 14.00 -17.23 -3.78
N TYR A 211 14.42 -16.04 -3.33
CA TYR A 211 15.78 -15.81 -2.85
C TYR A 211 16.07 -16.59 -1.55
N LEU A 212 15.16 -16.57 -0.58
CA LEU A 212 15.27 -17.32 0.68
C LEU A 212 15.32 -18.84 0.43
N ASP A 213 14.47 -19.35 -0.46
CA ASP A 213 14.42 -20.77 -0.85
C ASP A 213 15.72 -21.22 -1.54
N TRP A 214 16.23 -20.41 -2.49
CA TRP A 214 17.54 -20.63 -3.12
C TRP A 214 18.66 -20.66 -2.07
N ARG A 215 18.64 -19.71 -1.14
CA ARG A 215 19.65 -19.58 -0.08
C ARG A 215 19.62 -20.73 0.92
N ALA A 216 18.45 -21.29 1.20
CA ALA A 216 18.28 -22.46 2.06
C ALA A 216 18.72 -23.77 1.38
N ALA A 217 18.57 -23.87 0.05
CA ALA A 217 19.03 -25.00 -0.74
C ALA A 217 20.53 -24.97 -1.09
N ALA A 218 21.16 -23.79 -1.08
CA ALA A 218 22.54 -23.60 -1.47
C ALA A 218 23.54 -24.19 -0.45
N THR A 219 24.41 -25.10 -0.92
CA THR A 219 25.45 -25.72 -0.09
C THR A 219 26.70 -24.85 0.01
N GLY A 220 27.30 -24.76 1.21
CA GLY A 220 28.51 -23.95 1.46
C GLY A 220 28.23 -22.45 1.63
N PRO A 221 29.28 -21.60 1.68
CA PRO A 221 29.11 -20.17 1.96
C PRO A 221 28.26 -19.44 0.91
N ILE A 222 27.43 -18.50 1.40
CA ILE A 222 26.72 -17.52 0.57
C ILE A 222 27.58 -16.25 0.49
N THR A 223 27.74 -15.70 -0.71
CA THR A 223 28.47 -14.45 -0.97
C THR A 223 27.74 -13.66 -2.06
N PRO A 224 27.93 -12.32 -2.15
CA PRO A 224 27.27 -11.50 -3.17
C PRO A 224 27.60 -11.93 -4.61
N ALA A 225 28.87 -12.26 -4.88
CA ALA A 225 29.29 -12.79 -6.18
C ALA A 225 28.57 -14.11 -6.53
N ARG A 226 28.23 -14.92 -5.51
CA ARG A 226 27.43 -16.14 -5.69
C ARG A 226 25.96 -15.84 -5.98
N VAL A 227 25.36 -14.85 -5.30
CA VAL A 227 24.00 -14.38 -5.62
C VAL A 227 23.93 -13.92 -7.09
N LEU A 228 24.90 -13.11 -7.54
CA LEU A 228 24.96 -12.57 -8.90
C LEU A 228 25.25 -13.64 -9.99
N ALA A 229 25.72 -14.83 -9.60
CA ALA A 229 26.04 -15.93 -10.52
C ALA A 229 24.99 -17.06 -10.53
N GLU A 230 24.45 -17.42 -9.36
CA GLU A 230 23.58 -18.60 -9.17
C GLU A 230 22.11 -18.25 -8.92
N PHE A 231 21.79 -17.09 -8.31
CA PHE A 231 20.40 -16.69 -8.11
C PHE A 231 19.86 -15.96 -9.34
N THR A 232 18.68 -16.38 -9.81
CA THR A 232 18.06 -15.81 -11.01
C THR A 232 16.57 -15.56 -10.78
N LEU A 233 16.07 -14.50 -11.40
CA LEU A 233 14.65 -14.20 -11.52
C LEU A 233 14.28 -14.12 -13.00
N VAL A 234 13.06 -14.51 -13.37
CA VAL A 234 12.58 -14.42 -14.75
C VAL A 234 12.66 -12.97 -15.22
N GLY A 235 13.48 -12.70 -16.23
CA GLY A 235 13.77 -11.36 -16.76
C GLY A 235 14.96 -10.64 -16.13
N ALA A 236 15.65 -11.18 -15.13
CA ALA A 236 16.93 -10.61 -14.69
C ALA A 236 18.05 -10.92 -15.69
N PHE A 237 19.00 -10.01 -15.84
CA PHE A 237 20.24 -10.22 -16.60
C PHE A 237 21.44 -10.03 -15.67
N ASN A 238 22.32 -11.04 -15.55
CA ASN A 238 23.41 -11.03 -14.57
C ASN A 238 24.41 -9.88 -14.81
N THR A 239 24.61 -9.46 -16.06
CA THR A 239 25.47 -8.30 -16.42
C THR A 239 24.91 -6.98 -15.89
N GLU A 240 23.59 -6.79 -15.99
CA GLU A 240 22.90 -5.63 -15.41
C GLU A 240 22.93 -5.67 -13.88
N ALA A 241 22.66 -6.83 -13.28
CA ALA A 241 22.68 -6.99 -11.82
C ALA A 241 24.08 -6.74 -11.25
N GLN A 242 25.13 -7.24 -11.92
CA GLN A 242 26.53 -6.94 -11.59
C GLN A 242 26.85 -5.45 -11.72
N THR A 243 26.30 -4.77 -12.74
CA THR A 243 26.48 -3.32 -12.94
C THR A 243 25.84 -2.51 -11.80
N ALA A 244 24.57 -2.81 -11.47
CA ALA A 244 23.85 -2.15 -10.39
C ALA A 244 24.48 -2.45 -9.01
N TYR A 245 24.92 -3.68 -8.77
CA TYR A 245 25.68 -4.06 -7.57
C TYR A 245 26.99 -3.26 -7.44
N THR A 246 27.76 -3.16 -8.52
CA THR A 246 29.05 -2.44 -8.52
C THR A 246 28.85 -0.95 -8.26
N TYR A 247 27.81 -0.35 -8.84
CA TYR A 247 27.39 1.02 -8.52
C TYR A 247 26.97 1.17 -7.05
N ALA A 248 26.17 0.25 -6.51
CA ALA A 248 25.76 0.27 -5.11
C ALA A 248 26.96 0.19 -4.15
N LEU A 249 28.00 -0.59 -4.47
CA LEU A 249 29.22 -0.62 -3.65
C LEU A 249 29.97 0.73 -3.65
N ALA A 250 30.04 1.39 -4.81
CA ALA A 250 30.73 2.67 -4.94
C ALA A 250 29.98 3.83 -4.25
N HIS A 251 28.64 3.82 -4.30
CA HIS A 251 27.79 4.95 -3.90
C HIS A 251 26.95 4.73 -2.63
N ALA A 252 27.18 3.64 -1.88
CA ALA A 252 26.45 3.34 -0.64
C ALA A 252 26.53 4.45 0.43
N GLU A 253 27.66 5.18 0.47
CA GLU A 253 27.95 6.22 1.47
C GLU A 253 27.66 7.65 0.98
N ASP A 254 27.14 7.80 -0.24
CA ASP A 254 26.78 9.10 -0.82
C ASP A 254 25.63 9.77 -0.06
N SER A 255 25.74 11.09 0.11
CA SER A 255 24.73 11.92 0.77
C SER A 255 24.51 13.22 -0.03
N PRO A 256 23.30 13.47 -0.57
CA PRO A 256 22.12 12.59 -0.54
C PRO A 256 22.34 11.29 -1.32
N ARG A 257 21.68 10.20 -0.90
CA ARG A 257 21.74 8.90 -1.58
C ARG A 257 21.22 9.01 -3.03
N PRO A 258 21.78 8.24 -3.99
CA PRO A 258 21.25 8.20 -5.36
C PRO A 258 19.76 7.83 -5.40
N ASN A 259 18.96 8.68 -6.07
CA ASN A 259 17.50 8.63 -6.06
C ASN A 259 16.84 8.72 -7.45
N ARG A 260 17.58 8.47 -8.53
CA ARG A 260 17.10 8.52 -9.92
C ARG A 260 17.62 7.34 -10.74
N MET A 261 17.12 6.15 -10.43
CA MET A 261 17.64 4.90 -11.03
C MET A 261 17.35 4.82 -12.55
N ASP A 262 16.35 5.55 -13.04
CA ASP A 262 16.07 5.77 -14.46
C ASP A 262 17.21 6.47 -15.21
N LEU A 263 17.87 7.44 -14.55
CA LEU A 263 18.99 8.19 -15.12
C LEU A 263 20.33 7.49 -14.92
N ILE A 264 20.46 6.71 -13.84
CA ILE A 264 21.68 5.96 -13.49
C ILE A 264 21.80 4.68 -14.33
N PHE A 265 20.68 3.99 -14.59
CA PHE A 265 20.63 2.72 -15.30
C PHE A 265 19.66 2.76 -16.50
N PRO A 266 19.91 3.62 -17.51
CA PRO A 266 19.00 3.81 -18.63
C PRO A 266 18.78 2.50 -19.42
N GLY A 267 17.54 2.02 -19.43
CA GLY A 267 17.13 0.80 -20.15
C GLY A 267 17.45 -0.53 -19.45
N LEU A 268 18.03 -0.51 -18.24
CA LEU A 268 18.29 -1.72 -17.45
C LEU A 268 16.96 -2.41 -17.09
N HIS A 269 16.83 -3.71 -17.35
CA HIS A 269 15.62 -4.43 -17.00
C HIS A 269 15.54 -4.65 -15.48
N TRP A 270 14.52 -4.07 -14.86
CA TRP A 270 14.51 -3.81 -13.43
C TRP A 270 14.51 -5.05 -12.52
N LYS A 271 14.26 -6.27 -13.03
CA LYS A 271 14.48 -7.53 -12.27
C LYS A 271 15.94 -7.65 -11.82
N SER A 272 16.86 -7.11 -12.61
CA SER A 272 18.28 -7.03 -12.31
C SER A 272 18.58 -6.15 -11.09
N LEU A 273 17.76 -5.12 -10.79
CA LEU A 273 17.88 -4.33 -9.56
C LEU A 273 17.53 -5.15 -8.30
N LEU A 274 16.55 -6.06 -8.39
CA LEU A 274 16.18 -6.93 -7.27
C LEU A 274 17.30 -7.96 -6.98
N VAL A 275 17.85 -8.60 -8.02
CA VAL A 275 19.00 -9.50 -7.87
C VAL A 275 20.22 -8.75 -7.30
N ALA A 276 20.48 -7.53 -7.77
CA ALA A 276 21.52 -6.67 -7.20
C ALA A 276 21.24 -6.31 -5.73
N ALA A 277 20.00 -6.01 -5.34
CA ALA A 277 19.63 -5.69 -3.97
C ALA A 277 19.87 -6.86 -3.01
N PHE A 278 19.52 -8.09 -3.40
CA PHE A 278 19.84 -9.29 -2.59
C PHE A 278 21.35 -9.52 -2.45
N ALA A 279 22.13 -9.26 -3.50
CA ALA A 279 23.59 -9.29 -3.41
C ALA A 279 24.15 -8.18 -2.50
N VAL A 280 23.58 -6.96 -2.53
CA VAL A 280 23.94 -5.85 -1.63
C VAL A 280 23.58 -6.17 -0.16
N TYR A 281 22.49 -6.88 0.13
CA TYR A 281 22.18 -7.32 1.50
C TYR A 281 23.15 -8.40 2.02
N GLU A 282 23.64 -9.30 1.15
CA GLU A 282 24.71 -10.25 1.52
C GLU A 282 26.07 -9.55 1.71
N GLU A 283 26.37 -8.47 0.98
CA GLU A 283 27.55 -7.64 1.22
C GLU A 283 27.40 -6.89 2.55
N ALA A 284 26.21 -6.36 2.85
CA ALA A 284 25.93 -5.68 4.11
C ALA A 284 26.15 -6.60 5.32
N ARG A 285 25.73 -7.87 5.24
CA ARG A 285 26.03 -8.90 6.26
C ARG A 285 27.53 -9.13 6.46
N LEU A 286 28.33 -8.99 5.39
CA LEU A 286 29.78 -9.20 5.41
C LEU A 286 30.58 -7.90 5.70
N ALA A 287 29.90 -6.76 5.85
CA ALA A 287 30.56 -5.46 5.96
C ALA A 287 31.40 -5.33 7.26
N PRO A 288 32.61 -4.75 7.19
CA PRO A 288 33.53 -4.71 8.33
C PRO A 288 33.14 -3.72 9.43
N THR A 289 32.14 -2.87 9.20
CA THR A 289 31.64 -1.90 10.19
C THR A 289 30.11 -1.77 10.12
N PRO A 290 29.43 -1.45 11.25
CA PRO A 290 27.99 -1.15 11.24
C PRO A 290 27.63 -0.02 10.27
N ALA A 291 28.46 1.04 10.19
CA ALA A 291 28.24 2.15 9.27
C ALA A 291 28.22 1.69 7.80
N ARG A 292 29.15 0.82 7.39
CA ARG A 292 29.19 0.27 6.01
C ARG A 292 28.03 -0.68 5.75
N ARG A 293 27.66 -1.53 6.71
CA ARG A 293 26.45 -2.37 6.66
C ARG A 293 25.21 -1.49 6.40
N ASP A 294 25.01 -0.48 7.25
CA ASP A 294 23.80 0.34 7.22
C ASP A 294 23.75 1.26 5.99
N ALA A 295 24.89 1.69 5.47
CA ALA A 295 25.01 2.33 4.15
C ALA A 295 24.53 1.40 3.01
N LEU A 296 25.06 0.17 2.96
CA LEU A 296 24.66 -0.83 1.96
C LEU A 296 23.18 -1.21 2.05
N ILE A 297 22.62 -1.38 3.25
CA ILE A 297 21.19 -1.68 3.44
C ILE A 297 20.31 -0.57 2.86
N ALA A 298 20.67 0.70 3.08
CA ALA A 298 19.91 1.81 2.52
C ALA A 298 19.96 1.82 0.99
N MET A 299 21.10 1.46 0.37
CA MET A 299 21.24 1.38 -1.08
C MET A 299 20.46 0.20 -1.69
N GLY A 300 20.51 -0.98 -1.06
CA GLY A 300 19.66 -2.12 -1.43
C GLY A 300 18.17 -1.82 -1.26
N THR A 301 17.80 -1.08 -0.22
CA THR A 301 16.42 -0.61 0.02
C THR A 301 15.98 0.38 -1.05
N ASN A 302 16.83 1.32 -1.46
CA ASN A 302 16.55 2.23 -2.58
C ASN A 302 16.29 1.46 -3.90
N PHE A 303 17.04 0.38 -4.19
CA PHE A 303 16.80 -0.44 -5.39
C PHE A 303 15.45 -1.17 -5.36
N VAL A 304 15.08 -1.82 -4.25
CA VAL A 304 13.78 -2.50 -4.12
C VAL A 304 12.62 -1.51 -4.16
N ALA A 305 12.71 -0.41 -3.39
CA ALA A 305 11.68 0.61 -3.32
C ALA A 305 11.47 1.35 -4.65
N TRP A 306 12.55 1.70 -5.37
CA TRP A 306 12.41 2.31 -6.70
C TRP A 306 11.64 1.39 -7.65
N ARG A 307 12.00 0.10 -7.67
CA ARG A 307 11.36 -0.92 -8.52
C ARG A 307 9.88 -1.09 -8.18
N GLU A 308 9.58 -1.28 -6.90
CA GLU A 308 8.21 -1.38 -6.37
C GLU A 308 7.37 -0.19 -6.84
N GLN A 309 7.86 1.03 -6.62
CA GLN A 309 7.09 2.24 -6.83
C GLN A 309 6.95 2.62 -8.31
N LEU A 310 7.96 2.37 -9.14
CA LEU A 310 7.91 2.72 -10.56
C LEU A 310 7.16 1.67 -11.38
N ASP A 311 7.37 0.39 -11.10
CA ASP A 311 6.97 -0.68 -12.02
C ASP A 311 5.76 -1.48 -11.55
N GLN A 312 5.41 -1.45 -10.25
CA GLN A 312 4.23 -2.15 -9.71
C GLN A 312 3.16 -1.17 -9.21
N ALA A 313 3.54 -0.16 -8.41
CA ALA A 313 2.57 0.82 -7.92
C ALA A 313 2.07 1.76 -9.05
N GLN A 314 2.98 2.32 -9.86
CA GLN A 314 2.59 3.31 -10.87
C GLN A 314 1.60 2.78 -11.92
N PRO A 315 1.74 1.57 -12.49
CA PRO A 315 0.75 1.03 -13.44
C PRO A 315 -0.63 0.76 -12.82
N VAL A 316 -0.72 0.56 -11.51
CA VAL A 316 -2.00 0.40 -10.80
C VAL A 316 -2.63 1.75 -10.47
N PHE A 317 -1.82 2.76 -10.15
CA PHE A 317 -2.28 4.11 -9.78
C PHE A 317 -2.64 4.98 -11.00
N THR A 318 -1.95 4.78 -12.12
CA THR A 318 -2.25 5.38 -13.43
C THR A 318 -2.32 4.28 -14.51
N PRO A 319 -3.40 3.49 -14.55
CA PRO A 319 -3.55 2.41 -15.52
C PRO A 319 -3.67 2.94 -16.96
N ALA A 320 -3.24 2.12 -17.92
CA ALA A 320 -3.30 2.47 -19.33
C ALA A 320 -4.73 2.43 -19.87
N GLY A 321 -5.38 3.59 -19.92
CA GLY A 321 -6.75 3.76 -20.42
C GLY A 321 -7.65 4.42 -19.38
N SER A 322 -8.97 4.25 -19.52
CA SER A 322 -9.97 4.75 -18.58
C SER A 322 -11.10 3.73 -18.49
N PRO A 323 -11.13 2.87 -17.46
CA PRO A 323 -12.20 1.88 -17.32
C PRO A 323 -13.52 2.61 -17.01
N THR A 324 -14.61 2.12 -17.60
CA THR A 324 -15.90 2.83 -17.62
C THR A 324 -16.73 2.67 -16.35
N ASP A 325 -16.24 1.86 -15.40
CA ASP A 325 -16.90 1.49 -14.14
C ASP A 325 -16.25 2.11 -12.89
N GLU A 326 -15.12 2.80 -13.02
CA GLU A 326 -14.39 3.45 -11.93
C GLU A 326 -14.22 4.98 -12.15
N VAL A 327 -13.79 5.71 -11.11
CA VAL A 327 -13.29 7.09 -11.28
C VAL A 327 -11.77 7.07 -11.48
N SER A 328 -11.17 8.23 -11.75
CA SER A 328 -9.70 8.34 -11.81
C SER A 328 -9.06 7.94 -10.48
N ARG A 329 -8.40 6.77 -10.46
CA ARG A 329 -7.55 6.29 -9.35
C ARG A 329 -6.54 7.36 -8.91
N ALA A 330 -5.91 8.02 -9.88
CA ALA A 330 -4.98 9.10 -9.64
C ALA A 330 -5.63 10.30 -8.93
N GLY A 331 -6.86 10.66 -9.31
CA GLY A 331 -7.64 11.69 -8.63
C GLY A 331 -8.04 11.29 -7.21
N VAL A 332 -8.43 10.03 -6.98
CA VAL A 332 -8.71 9.49 -5.62
C VAL A 332 -7.48 9.61 -4.73
N LEU A 333 -6.32 9.14 -5.21
CA LEU A 333 -5.06 9.26 -4.48
C LEU A 333 -4.66 10.72 -4.23
N GLN A 334 -4.84 11.62 -5.20
CA GLN A 334 -4.59 13.07 -5.05
C GLN A 334 -5.53 13.74 -4.02
N ALA A 335 -6.77 13.27 -3.89
CA ALA A 335 -7.71 13.76 -2.89
C ALA A 335 -7.31 13.34 -1.46
N LEU A 336 -6.73 12.14 -1.32
CA LEU A 336 -6.34 11.54 -0.04
C LEU A 336 -4.87 11.81 0.35
N THR A 337 -4.03 12.29 -0.57
CA THR A 337 -2.59 12.57 -0.34
C THR A 337 -2.30 13.38 0.94
N PRO A 338 -3.03 14.47 1.26
CA PRO A 338 -2.82 15.21 2.51
C PRO A 338 -3.04 14.40 3.80
N LEU A 339 -3.84 13.34 3.71
CA LEU A 339 -4.27 12.50 4.83
C LEU A 339 -3.40 11.25 5.00
N LEU A 340 -2.45 10.98 4.09
CA LEU A 340 -1.66 9.74 4.13
C LEU A 340 -0.74 9.68 5.36
N MET A 341 -0.70 8.50 5.98
CA MET A 341 -0.02 8.21 7.23
C MET A 341 0.33 6.73 7.30
N THR A 342 1.51 6.42 7.82
CA THR A 342 1.96 5.06 8.08
C THR A 342 2.56 5.00 9.49
N ASP A 343 2.19 3.96 10.23
CA ASP A 343 2.80 3.63 11.52
C ASP A 343 3.91 2.61 11.26
N PHE A 344 5.16 3.07 11.15
CA PHE A 344 6.35 2.23 11.00
C PHE A 344 6.78 1.72 12.38
N GLY A 345 6.04 0.75 12.91
CA GLY A 345 6.10 0.36 14.32
C GLY A 345 5.69 1.53 15.21
N THR A 346 6.57 1.97 16.12
CA THR A 346 6.31 3.20 16.91
C THR A 346 6.62 4.50 16.17
N VAL A 347 7.23 4.45 14.97
CA VAL A 347 7.50 5.62 14.13
C VAL A 347 6.27 5.99 13.30
N ARG A 348 5.43 6.91 13.80
CA ARG A 348 4.39 7.53 12.97
C ARG A 348 5.01 8.49 11.95
N TRP A 349 4.79 8.24 10.67
CA TRP A 349 5.06 9.16 9.56
C TRP A 349 3.74 9.64 8.95
N LYS A 350 3.71 10.88 8.44
CA LYS A 350 2.59 11.45 7.68
C LYS A 350 3.13 12.15 6.44
N TYR A 351 2.39 12.08 5.35
CA TYR A 351 2.74 12.82 4.13
C TYR A 351 2.72 14.34 4.34
N ALA A 352 1.83 14.82 5.21
CA ALA A 352 1.77 16.23 5.58
C ALA A 352 3.09 16.72 6.23
N ASP A 353 3.72 15.91 7.09
CA ASP A 353 4.97 16.28 7.77
C ASP A 353 6.15 16.35 6.76
N TYR A 354 6.14 15.52 5.72
CA TYR A 354 7.06 15.62 4.58
C TYR A 354 6.85 16.91 3.77
N ALA A 355 5.60 17.20 3.39
CA ALA A 355 5.28 18.35 2.55
C ALA A 355 5.57 19.69 3.25
N TYR A 356 5.26 19.80 4.56
CA TYR A 356 5.63 20.97 5.37
C TYR A 356 7.14 21.14 5.59
N ALA A 357 7.96 20.12 5.30
CA ALA A 357 9.42 20.21 5.32
C ALA A 357 10.04 20.57 3.95
N GLN A 358 9.24 20.71 2.89
CA GLN A 358 9.71 21.14 1.58
C GLN A 358 9.54 22.66 1.40
N PRO A 359 10.25 23.27 0.43
CA PRO A 359 9.87 24.59 -0.09
C PRO A 359 8.46 24.56 -0.71
N ASP A 360 7.70 25.61 -0.44
CA ASP A 360 6.43 25.95 -1.10
C ASP A 360 6.58 25.90 -2.64
N ARG A 361 5.68 25.17 -3.33
CA ARG A 361 5.78 24.90 -4.77
C ARG A 361 5.09 25.94 -5.64
N ASP A 362 4.01 26.55 -5.16
CA ASP A 362 3.17 27.47 -5.96
C ASP A 362 3.22 28.94 -5.47
N GLY A 363 3.76 29.18 -4.28
CA GLY A 363 3.90 30.49 -3.65
C GLY A 363 2.58 31.07 -3.11
N ASN A 364 1.51 30.26 -3.04
CA ASN A 364 0.18 30.72 -2.69
C ASN A 364 -0.15 30.37 -1.22
N PRO A 365 -0.27 31.36 -0.31
CA PRO A 365 -0.61 31.08 1.09
C PRO A 365 -2.01 30.48 1.29
N LEU A 366 -2.87 30.50 0.27
CA LEU A 366 -4.18 29.83 0.28
C LEU A 366 -4.11 28.35 -0.12
N THR A 367 -3.02 27.90 -0.73
CA THR A 367 -2.71 26.48 -0.91
C THR A 367 -2.16 25.93 0.42
N SER A 368 -2.43 24.67 0.75
CA SER A 368 -1.76 23.97 1.85
C SER A 368 -0.65 23.09 1.27
N PRO A 369 0.59 23.11 1.78
CA PRO A 369 1.69 22.30 1.25
C PRO A 369 1.36 20.83 1.00
N PRO A 370 0.68 20.09 1.90
CA PRO A 370 0.29 18.69 1.65
C PRO A 370 -0.67 18.49 0.47
N SER A 371 -1.30 19.56 -0.04
CA SER A 371 -2.21 19.54 -1.19
C SER A 371 -1.51 19.82 -2.53
N GLU A 372 -0.27 20.32 -2.54
CA GLU A 372 0.54 20.58 -3.76
C GLU A 372 1.12 19.30 -4.41
N TYR A 373 0.74 18.14 -3.87
CA TYR A 373 1.31 16.84 -4.21
C TYR A 373 0.21 15.83 -4.60
N SER A 374 0.63 14.76 -5.28
CA SER A 374 -0.20 13.60 -5.56
C SER A 374 0.57 12.31 -5.30
N TRP A 375 0.04 11.42 -4.45
CA TRP A 375 0.57 10.06 -4.27
C TRP A 375 0.49 9.21 -5.54
N ALA A 376 -0.33 9.61 -6.53
CA ALA A 376 -0.34 8.98 -7.84
C ALA A 376 0.78 9.49 -8.77
N ASP A 377 1.40 10.64 -8.49
CA ASP A 377 2.64 11.03 -9.18
C ASP A 377 3.82 10.24 -8.59
N PHE A 378 4.71 9.80 -9.46
CA PHE A 378 5.85 8.98 -9.07
C PHE A 378 6.88 9.74 -8.21
N LEU A 379 7.20 11.00 -8.57
CA LEU A 379 8.23 11.78 -7.88
C LEU A 379 7.73 12.31 -6.53
N ASP A 380 6.47 12.72 -6.46
CA ASP A 380 5.82 13.12 -5.20
C ASP A 380 5.76 11.96 -4.20
N ARG A 381 5.40 10.76 -4.68
CA ARG A 381 5.41 9.54 -3.86
C ARG A 381 6.81 9.12 -3.45
N TRP A 382 7.75 9.06 -4.40
CA TRP A 382 9.11 8.59 -4.18
C TRP A 382 9.89 9.45 -3.18
N ASN A 383 9.81 10.78 -3.29
CA ASN A 383 10.50 11.67 -2.34
C ASN A 383 9.88 11.60 -0.93
N GLY A 384 8.56 11.43 -0.83
CA GLY A 384 7.88 11.17 0.45
C GLY A 384 8.31 9.85 1.11
N ILE A 385 8.54 8.81 0.32
CA ILE A 385 9.05 7.49 0.78
C ILE A 385 10.50 7.60 1.26
N LEU A 386 11.38 8.31 0.53
CA LEU A 386 12.76 8.54 0.97
C LEU A 386 12.81 9.30 2.31
N PHE A 387 11.96 10.31 2.49
CA PHE A 387 11.83 11.02 3.76
C PHE A 387 11.33 10.10 4.90
N ALA A 388 10.39 9.19 4.62
CA ALA A 388 9.94 8.18 5.58
C ALA A 388 11.05 7.18 5.96
N PHE A 389 11.88 6.77 5.00
CA PHE A 389 13.05 5.93 5.25
C PHE A 389 14.05 6.64 6.17
N ASP A 390 14.44 7.88 5.90
CA ASP A 390 15.42 8.59 6.73
C ASP A 390 14.89 8.89 8.15
N ALA A 391 13.60 9.20 8.31
CA ALA A 391 12.96 9.36 9.62
C ALA A 391 12.93 8.06 10.46
N SER A 392 12.95 6.91 9.79
CA SER A 392 12.98 5.57 10.38
C SER A 392 14.41 5.06 10.61
N TYR A 393 15.35 5.43 9.75
CA TYR A 393 16.78 5.11 9.87
C TYR A 393 17.46 5.76 11.08
N ALA A 394 16.86 6.82 11.64
CA ALA A 394 17.27 7.37 12.93
C ALA A 394 16.88 6.50 14.14
N ARG A 395 15.92 5.57 13.98
CA ARG A 395 15.30 4.76 15.06
C ARG A 395 15.08 3.31 14.59
N PRO A 396 16.13 2.57 14.21
CA PRO A 396 16.02 1.28 13.51
C PRO A 396 15.26 0.20 14.30
N SER A 397 15.39 0.19 15.62
CA SER A 397 14.76 -0.78 16.51
C SER A 397 13.23 -0.61 16.62
N GLU A 398 12.71 0.59 16.37
CA GLU A 398 11.27 0.88 16.48
C GLU A 398 10.43 0.18 15.40
N LEU A 399 11.02 -0.09 14.22
CA LEU A 399 10.31 -0.75 13.11
C LEU A 399 10.11 -2.25 13.29
N TRP A 400 10.75 -2.85 14.30
CA TRP A 400 10.56 -4.27 14.66
C TRP A 400 9.33 -4.50 15.55
N VAL A 401 8.65 -3.43 15.99
CA VAL A 401 7.29 -3.51 16.57
C VAL A 401 6.31 -3.80 15.42
N MET A 402 6.25 -5.06 15.00
CA MET A 402 5.50 -5.49 13.81
C MET A 402 4.00 -5.17 13.92
N PRO A 403 3.34 -4.84 12.79
CA PRO A 403 1.95 -4.43 12.80
C PRO A 403 1.02 -5.63 13.04
N GLU A 404 0.01 -5.47 13.88
CA GLU A 404 -1.07 -6.45 13.98
C GLU A 404 -1.82 -6.53 12.62
N PRO A 405 -1.95 -7.73 12.02
CA PRO A 405 -2.70 -7.90 10.79
C PRO A 405 -4.18 -7.58 10.98
N LEU A 406 -4.76 -6.85 10.03
CA LEU A 406 -6.17 -6.45 10.10
C LEU A 406 -7.10 -7.68 10.01
N THR A 407 -8.27 -7.53 10.63
CA THR A 407 -9.37 -8.50 10.55
C THR A 407 -10.55 -7.82 9.86
N ASP A 408 -11.26 -8.55 9.00
CA ASP A 408 -12.44 -8.03 8.31
C ASP A 408 -13.55 -7.72 9.34
N PRO A 409 -14.10 -6.50 9.39
CA PRO A 409 -15.16 -6.16 10.35
C PRO A 409 -16.53 -6.79 10.00
N LEU A 410 -16.65 -7.45 8.84
CA LEU A 410 -17.94 -7.96 8.33
C LEU A 410 -18.14 -9.47 8.58
N GLY A 411 -17.09 -10.22 8.92
CA GLY A 411 -17.14 -11.62 9.40
C GLY A 411 -16.52 -12.65 8.47
#